data_AF-A0A1V5IYV1-F1
#
_entry.id   AF-A0A1V5IYV1-F1
#
_cell.length_a   1.000
_cell.length_b   1.000
_cell.length_c   1.000
_cell.angle_alpha   90.00
_cell.angle_beta   90.00
_cell.angle_gamma   90.00
#
_symmetry.space_group_name_H-M   'P 1'
#
loop_
_entity.id
_entity.type
_entity.pdbx_description
1 polymer ?
#
loop_
_entity_poly.entity_id
_entity_poly.type
_entity_poly.pdbx_seq_one_letter_code
_entity_poly.pdbx_strand_id
1 'polypeptide(L)'
;MAEYIYAVKQMFYGTPTGSNTLPESLSPLPDTVKGTITVEETEGTLTKFWVDQKKEPVRVIKSEEGDFTLTAQFYDFDFEKYAAFKGGVGVAGASFTPSTDYTTIDKAFRVVFDSGHVMDIYNGSCVARMTGGGGRDKMFAWELKVTPMLTQDLAGSYMIAASGV
;
A
#
# COMPACT_ATOMS: atom_id res chain seq x y z
N MET A 1 -22.80 4.09 -15.38
CA MET A 1 -22.61 2.65 -15.65
C MET A 1 -21.69 2.14 -14.55
N ALA A 2 -21.96 1.01 -13.91
CA ALA A 2 -21.02 0.47 -12.93
C ALA A 2 -19.83 -0.15 -13.69
N GLU A 3 -18.62 0.30 -13.41
CA GLU A 3 -17.39 -0.24 -14.00
C GLU A 3 -16.78 -1.25 -13.02
N TYR A 4 -16.41 -2.41 -13.56
CA TYR A 4 -15.82 -3.49 -12.77
C TYR A 4 -14.30 -3.35 -12.79
N ILE A 5 -13.71 -3.13 -11.62
CA ILE A 5 -12.25 -3.14 -11.43
C ILE A 5 -11.84 -4.56 -11.07
N TYR A 6 -11.02 -5.18 -11.91
CA TYR A 6 -10.55 -6.54 -11.70
C TYR A 6 -9.13 -6.72 -12.22
N ALA A 7 -8.48 -7.75 -11.64
CA ALA A 7 -7.16 -8.27 -11.93
C ALA A 7 -6.05 -7.22 -11.88
N VAL A 8 -5.03 -7.46 -11.06
CA VAL A 8 -3.84 -6.60 -11.04
C VAL A 8 -2.91 -7.06 -12.14
N LYS A 9 -2.56 -6.12 -13.02
CA LYS A 9 -1.62 -6.34 -14.11
C LYS A 9 -0.19 -6.17 -13.65
N GLN A 10 0.08 -5.07 -12.95
CA GLN A 10 1.43 -4.72 -12.52
C GLN A 10 1.41 -3.70 -11.38
N MET A 11 2.44 -3.75 -10.53
CA MET A 11 2.67 -2.76 -9.48
C MET A 11 3.98 -2.02 -9.72
N PHE A 12 3.99 -0.74 -9.40
CA PHE A 12 5.17 0.12 -9.44
C PHE A 12 5.35 0.84 -8.11
N TYR A 13 6.59 1.18 -7.79
CA TYR A 13 6.94 1.97 -6.61
C TYR A 13 7.95 3.07 -6.96
N GLY A 14 7.94 4.15 -6.18
CA GLY A 14 8.89 5.25 -6.32
C GLY A 14 9.12 5.98 -5.00
N THR A 15 10.09 6.88 -4.98
CA THR A 15 10.32 7.76 -3.84
C THR A 15 9.30 8.91 -3.90
N PRO A 16 8.55 9.20 -2.82
CA PRO A 16 7.56 10.28 -2.83
C PRO A 16 8.23 11.63 -3.12
N THR A 17 7.67 12.41 -4.05
CA THR A 17 8.16 13.75 -4.41
C THR A 17 7.33 14.87 -3.78
N GLY A 18 6.28 14.52 -3.03
CA GLY A 18 5.39 15.45 -2.35
C GLY A 18 4.18 14.73 -1.76
N SER A 19 3.22 15.52 -1.28
CA SER A 19 2.00 15.03 -0.64
C SER A 19 1.02 14.36 -1.61
N ASN A 20 0.90 14.90 -2.83
CA ASN A 20 -0.24 14.61 -3.73
C ASN A 20 0.21 14.32 -5.18
N THR A 21 1.49 14.03 -5.37
CA THR A 21 2.07 13.82 -6.70
C THR A 21 2.86 12.52 -6.71
N LEU A 22 2.62 11.68 -7.71
CA LEU A 22 3.50 10.54 -7.98
C LEU A 22 4.85 11.03 -8.54
N PRO A 23 5.95 10.33 -8.22
CA PRO A 23 7.23 10.57 -8.85
C PRO A 23 7.19 10.25 -10.35
N GLU A 24 7.95 11.02 -11.13
CA GLU A 24 8.08 10.84 -12.58
C GLU A 24 8.75 9.50 -12.95
N SER A 25 9.64 9.00 -12.10
CA SER A 25 10.30 7.71 -12.26
C SER A 25 9.72 6.68 -11.30
N LEU A 26 9.01 5.71 -11.86
CA LEU A 26 8.45 4.57 -11.14
C LEU A 26 9.20 3.29 -11.52
N SER A 27 9.66 2.54 -10.52
CA SER A 27 10.29 1.23 -10.70
C SER A 27 9.24 0.13 -10.65
N PRO A 28 9.26 -0.85 -11.58
CA PRO A 28 8.37 -2.00 -11.51
C PRO A 28 8.73 -2.89 -10.31
N LEU A 29 7.69 -3.45 -9.68
CA LEU A 29 7.80 -4.57 -8.76
C LEU A 29 7.72 -5.90 -9.52
N PRO A 30 8.30 -6.98 -8.97
CA PRO A 30 8.17 -8.31 -9.54
C PRO A 30 6.72 -8.81 -9.51
N ASP A 31 6.47 -9.91 -10.23
CA ASP A 31 5.14 -10.49 -10.32
C ASP A 31 4.61 -10.92 -8.95
N THR A 32 3.39 -10.46 -8.64
CA THR A 32 2.69 -10.81 -7.41
C THR A 32 2.17 -12.24 -7.46
N VAL A 33 2.17 -12.91 -6.31
CA VAL A 33 1.55 -14.22 -6.16
C VAL A 33 0.05 -14.12 -6.42
N LYS A 34 -0.50 -15.09 -7.16
CA LYS A 34 -1.91 -15.11 -7.50
C LYS A 34 -2.79 -15.08 -6.24
N GLY A 35 -3.70 -14.12 -6.18
CA GLY A 35 -4.70 -14.01 -5.11
C GLY A 35 -4.17 -13.47 -3.77
N THR A 36 -2.96 -12.93 -3.73
CA THR A 36 -2.37 -12.38 -2.49
C THR A 36 -2.46 -10.86 -2.39
N ILE A 37 -2.90 -10.19 -3.46
CA ILE A 37 -3.18 -8.76 -3.39
C ILE A 37 -4.52 -8.56 -2.69
N THR A 38 -4.49 -7.95 -1.53
CA THR A 38 -5.67 -7.52 -0.79
C THR A 38 -5.67 -6.01 -0.63
N VAL A 39 -6.84 -5.42 -0.86
CA VAL A 39 -7.12 -4.02 -0.61
C VAL A 39 -8.22 -3.98 0.44
N GLU A 40 -7.88 -3.49 1.62
CA GLU A 40 -8.80 -3.42 2.76
C GLU A 40 -8.94 -1.97 3.21
N GLU A 41 -10.16 -1.48 3.29
CA GLU A 41 -10.50 -0.19 3.88
C GLU A 41 -11.32 -0.45 5.15
N THR A 42 -10.79 -0.03 6.28
CA THR A 42 -11.48 -0.13 7.57
C THR A 42 -12.33 1.11 7.76
N GLU A 43 -13.60 0.96 8.13
CA GLU A 43 -14.46 2.11 8.41
C GLU A 43 -13.98 2.88 9.65
N GLY A 44 -13.93 4.22 9.53
CA GLY A 44 -13.65 5.09 10.68
C GLY A 44 -14.81 5.08 11.69
N THR A 45 -14.49 5.16 12.98
CA THR A 45 -15.50 5.14 14.04
C THR A 45 -16.21 6.49 14.17
N LEU A 46 -17.54 6.45 14.35
CA LEU A 46 -18.37 7.62 14.65
C LEU A 46 -18.77 7.60 16.13
N THR A 47 -18.27 8.56 16.91
CA THR A 47 -18.71 8.75 18.29
C THR A 47 -19.99 9.58 18.31
N LYS A 48 -21.08 9.00 18.83
CA LYS A 48 -22.40 9.63 18.95
C LYS A 48 -22.62 10.11 20.39
N PHE A 49 -22.99 11.38 20.54
CA PHE A 49 -23.38 11.96 21.82
C PHE A 49 -24.90 11.93 21.97
N TRP A 50 -25.35 11.27 23.02
CA TRP A 50 -26.76 11.08 23.35
C TRP A 50 -27.17 12.03 24.47
N VAL A 51 -28.45 12.39 24.51
CA VAL A 51 -29.05 13.13 25.62
C VAL A 51 -30.36 12.44 25.95
N ASP A 52 -30.62 12.14 27.22
CA ASP A 52 -31.72 11.25 27.67
C ASP A 52 -33.13 11.70 27.24
N GLN A 53 -33.28 12.94 26.78
CA GLN A 53 -34.56 13.53 26.37
C GLN A 53 -34.92 13.27 24.91
N LYS A 54 -34.01 12.73 24.09
CA LYS A 54 -34.25 12.47 22.66
C LYS A 54 -33.72 11.11 22.24
N LYS A 55 -34.47 10.45 21.36
CA LYS A 55 -34.11 9.14 20.78
C LYS A 55 -33.01 9.24 19.72
N GLU A 56 -32.68 10.44 19.26
CA GLU A 56 -31.68 10.69 18.23
C GLU A 56 -30.46 11.40 18.82
N PRO A 57 -29.23 11.06 18.36
CA PRO A 57 -28.00 11.64 18.89
C PRO A 57 -27.94 13.14 18.57
N VAL A 58 -27.54 13.94 19.57
CA VAL A 58 -27.49 15.41 19.46
C VAL A 58 -26.24 15.86 18.69
N ARG A 59 -25.18 15.04 18.69
CA ARG A 59 -23.96 15.31 17.92
C ARG A 59 -23.30 14.01 17.51
N VAL A 60 -22.88 13.93 16.26
CA VAL A 60 -22.05 12.84 15.74
C VAL A 60 -20.69 13.43 15.40
N ILE A 61 -19.63 12.93 16.01
CA ILE A 61 -18.25 13.35 15.75
C ILE A 61 -17.53 12.14 15.15
N LYS A 62 -16.87 12.33 14.00
CA LYS A 62 -15.95 11.34 13.44
C LYS A 62 -14.73 11.28 14.37
N SER A 63 -14.58 10.19 15.10
CA SER A 63 -13.55 10.05 16.13
C SER A 63 -12.25 9.48 15.57
N GLU A 64 -12.34 8.62 14.56
CA GLU A 64 -11.18 8.02 13.89
C GLU A 64 -11.39 8.02 12.38
N GLU A 65 -10.30 8.22 11.64
CA GLU A 65 -10.31 8.05 10.19
C GLU A 65 -10.19 6.56 9.85
N GLY A 66 -10.87 6.15 8.78
CA GLY A 66 -10.73 4.80 8.27
C GLY A 66 -9.31 4.56 7.77
N ASP A 67 -8.81 3.35 7.95
CA ASP A 67 -7.45 2.99 7.53
C ASP A 67 -7.53 2.20 6.22
N PHE A 68 -6.66 2.54 5.27
CA PHE A 68 -6.53 1.81 4.01
C PHE A 68 -5.24 1.00 4.05
N THR A 69 -5.33 -0.28 3.72
CA THR A 69 -4.15 -1.13 3.64
C THR A 69 -4.15 -1.92 2.35
N LEU A 70 -3.01 -1.88 1.66
CA LEU A 70 -2.73 -2.72 0.51
C LEU A 70 -1.66 -3.73 0.91
N THR A 71 -1.96 -5.02 0.75
CA THR A 71 -1.00 -6.09 1.00
C THR A 71 -0.77 -6.87 -0.28
N ALA A 72 0.49 -7.18 -0.59
CA ALA A 72 0.86 -8.01 -1.74
C ALA A 72 1.98 -8.98 -1.36
N GLN A 73 1.98 -10.19 -1.93
CA GLN A 73 3.07 -11.16 -1.75
C GLN A 73 3.78 -11.43 -3.07
N PHE A 74 5.07 -11.73 -2.99
CA PHE A 74 5.95 -11.99 -4.14
C PHE A 74 6.79 -13.24 -3.88
N TYR A 75 6.96 -14.08 -4.91
CA TYR A 75 7.89 -15.22 -4.87
C TYR A 75 9.31 -14.84 -5.32
N ASP A 76 9.42 -13.85 -6.22
CA ASP A 76 10.72 -13.40 -6.69
C ASP A 76 11.41 -12.53 -5.63
N PHE A 77 12.63 -12.91 -5.30
CA PHE A 77 13.43 -12.31 -4.24
C PHE A 77 14.52 -11.43 -4.84
N ASP A 78 14.12 -10.29 -5.41
CA ASP A 78 15.05 -9.26 -5.84
C ASP A 78 15.58 -8.50 -4.61
N PHE A 79 16.84 -8.76 -4.27
CA PHE A 79 17.52 -8.19 -3.10
C PHE A 79 17.56 -6.65 -3.12
N GLU A 80 17.59 -6.01 -4.28
CA GLU A 80 17.57 -4.53 -4.37
C GLU A 80 16.19 -3.98 -4.03
N LYS A 81 15.14 -4.63 -4.53
CA LYS A 81 13.75 -4.24 -4.26
C LYS A 81 13.40 -4.46 -2.81
N TYR A 82 13.75 -5.63 -2.27
CA TYR A 82 13.52 -5.94 -0.87
C TYR A 82 14.29 -4.98 0.07
N ALA A 83 15.53 -4.62 -0.30
CA ALA A 83 16.30 -3.64 0.46
C ALA A 83 15.65 -2.26 0.53
N ALA A 84 15.07 -1.82 -0.59
CA ALA A 84 14.37 -0.54 -0.67
C ALA A 84 13.18 -0.43 0.30
N PHE A 85 12.58 -1.57 0.69
CA PHE A 85 11.47 -1.66 1.66
C PHE A 85 11.90 -2.08 3.07
N LYS A 86 13.20 -2.27 3.31
CA LYS A 86 13.78 -2.53 4.63
C LYS A 86 14.80 -1.47 5.07
N GLY A 87 15.00 -0.43 4.25
CA GLY A 87 15.89 0.70 4.55
C GLY A 87 17.36 0.34 4.45
N GLY A 88 17.67 -0.84 3.91
CA GLY A 88 19.01 -1.38 3.82
C GLY A 88 19.66 -1.14 2.46
N VAL A 89 20.86 -1.69 2.30
CA VAL A 89 21.56 -1.72 1.01
C VAL A 89 21.41 -3.11 0.42
N GLY A 90 20.83 -3.18 -0.77
CA GLY A 90 20.78 -4.38 -1.59
C GLY A 90 21.89 -4.33 -2.63
N VAL A 91 22.50 -5.48 -2.91
CA VAL A 91 23.40 -5.67 -4.04
C VAL A 91 22.72 -6.64 -4.99
N ALA A 92 22.44 -6.21 -6.24
CA ALA A 92 21.82 -7.04 -7.27
C ALA A 92 22.41 -8.46 -7.29
N GLY A 93 21.54 -9.45 -7.08
CA GLY A 93 21.88 -10.87 -7.19
C GLY A 93 22.91 -11.41 -6.19
N ALA A 94 23.30 -10.65 -5.17
CA ALA A 94 24.39 -11.04 -4.27
C ALA A 94 23.95 -11.10 -2.80
N SER A 95 23.42 -10.01 -2.26
CA SER A 95 23.11 -9.93 -0.83
C SER A 95 22.18 -8.78 -0.50
N PHE A 96 21.57 -8.87 0.67
CA PHE A 96 20.82 -7.80 1.29
C PHE A 96 21.22 -7.68 2.76
N THR A 97 21.54 -6.46 3.20
CA THR A 97 21.76 -6.14 4.60
C THR A 97 20.66 -5.18 5.07
N PRO A 98 19.82 -5.56 6.05
CA PRO A 98 18.81 -4.65 6.59
C PRO A 98 19.43 -3.44 7.28
N SER A 99 18.69 -2.33 7.32
CA SER A 99 19.07 -1.19 8.16
C SER A 99 19.19 -1.63 9.62
N THR A 100 20.19 -1.10 10.32
CA THR A 100 20.29 -1.22 11.78
C THR A 100 19.29 -0.35 12.52
N ASP A 101 18.70 0.62 11.82
CA ASP A 101 17.80 1.62 12.40
C ASP A 101 16.34 1.35 12.03
N TYR A 102 15.43 1.66 12.96
CA TYR A 102 13.98 1.66 12.73
C TYR A 102 13.58 2.90 11.92
N THR A 103 14.01 2.98 10.68
CA THR A 103 13.60 4.05 9.76
C THR A 103 12.25 3.71 9.14
N THR A 104 11.28 4.61 9.27
CA THR A 104 10.03 4.55 8.49
C THR A 104 10.36 4.69 7.02
N ILE A 105 9.79 3.82 6.19
CA ILE A 105 10.05 3.80 4.74
C ILE A 105 8.78 4.24 4.04
N ASP A 106 8.87 5.41 3.43
CA ASP A 106 7.76 6.00 2.72
C ASP A 106 7.99 5.86 1.21
N LYS A 107 7.00 5.30 0.52
CA LYS A 107 7.03 5.10 -0.93
C LYS A 107 5.70 5.48 -1.56
N ALA A 108 5.77 5.93 -2.80
CA ALA A 108 4.61 6.11 -3.65
C ALA A 108 4.37 4.84 -4.46
N PHE A 109 3.12 4.45 -4.67
CA PHE A 109 2.76 3.25 -5.43
C PHE A 109 1.78 3.56 -6.54
N ARG A 110 1.91 2.78 -7.62
CA ARG A 110 0.94 2.73 -8.70
C ARG A 110 0.59 1.28 -8.98
N VAL A 111 -0.68 0.95 -8.88
CA VAL A 111 -1.24 -0.36 -9.19
C VAL A 111 -2.04 -0.23 -10.47
N VAL A 112 -1.62 -0.95 -11.51
CA VAL A 112 -2.33 -0.99 -12.79
C VAL A 112 -3.20 -2.23 -12.80
N PHE A 113 -4.49 -2.04 -13.04
CA PHE A 113 -5.46 -3.13 -13.20
C PHE A 113 -5.63 -3.48 -14.67
N ASP A 114 -5.92 -4.76 -14.97
CA ASP A 114 -6.23 -5.22 -16.33
C ASP A 114 -7.52 -4.60 -16.89
N SER A 115 -8.41 -4.17 -16.00
CA SER A 115 -9.59 -3.34 -16.32
C SER A 115 -9.26 -1.96 -16.89
N GLY A 116 -7.97 -1.61 -17.06
CA GLY A 116 -7.54 -0.32 -17.57
C GLY A 116 -7.69 0.81 -16.56
N HIS A 117 -7.74 0.46 -15.28
CA HIS A 117 -7.80 1.42 -14.17
C HIS A 117 -6.45 1.45 -13.46
N VAL A 118 -6.18 2.58 -12.81
CA VAL A 118 -4.94 2.80 -12.07
C VAL A 118 -5.29 3.27 -10.68
N MET A 119 -4.70 2.64 -9.67
CA MET A 119 -4.73 3.09 -8.28
C MET A 119 -3.38 3.68 -7.92
N ASP A 120 -3.40 4.93 -7.53
CA ASP A 120 -2.23 5.73 -7.19
C ASP A 120 -2.24 5.99 -5.68
N ILE A 121 -1.14 5.67 -5.01
CA ILE A 121 -0.87 5.98 -3.60
C ILE A 121 0.30 6.95 -3.59
N TYR A 122 0.05 8.21 -3.22
CA TYR A 122 1.06 9.28 -3.33
C TYR A 122 2.12 9.19 -2.24
N ASN A 123 1.71 8.78 -1.04
CA ASN A 123 2.61 8.56 0.08
C ASN A 123 2.08 7.42 0.95
N GLY A 124 2.83 6.32 1.05
CA GLY A 124 2.46 5.17 1.86
C GLY A 124 3.63 4.66 2.71
N SER A 125 3.35 4.44 3.98
CA SER A 125 4.28 3.77 4.88
C SER A 125 4.34 2.29 4.51
N CYS A 126 5.55 1.80 4.28
CA CYS A 126 5.82 0.46 3.79
C CYS A 126 6.41 -0.41 4.87
N VAL A 127 5.87 -1.63 5.00
CA VAL A 127 6.45 -2.68 5.81
C VAL A 127 6.58 -3.94 4.98
N ALA A 128 7.81 -4.31 4.63
CA ALA A 128 8.11 -5.61 4.06
C ALA A 128 8.37 -6.65 5.15
N ARG A 129 7.94 -7.90 4.96
CA ARG A 129 8.26 -9.05 5.82
C ARG A 129 8.53 -10.30 5.00
N MET A 130 9.48 -11.13 5.43
CA MET A 130 9.67 -12.45 4.83
C MET A 130 8.61 -13.40 5.36
N THR A 131 8.00 -14.17 4.46
CA THR A 131 6.97 -15.16 4.77
C THR A 131 7.26 -16.46 4.01
N GLY A 132 6.54 -17.54 4.35
CA GLY A 132 6.79 -18.87 3.78
C GLY A 132 7.82 -19.68 4.57
N GLY A 133 8.30 -20.77 3.97
CA GLY A 133 9.27 -21.65 4.61
C GLY A 133 10.09 -22.38 3.56
N GLY A 134 11.38 -22.61 3.80
CA GLY A 134 12.30 -23.26 2.84
C GLY A 134 12.13 -24.77 2.68
N GLY A 135 10.91 -25.27 2.82
CA GLY A 135 10.58 -26.69 2.68
C GLY A 135 10.30 -27.06 1.22
N ARG A 136 10.29 -28.35 0.90
CA ARG A 136 9.99 -28.83 -0.46
C ARG A 136 8.62 -28.41 -0.98
N ASP A 137 7.68 -28.18 -0.06
CA ASP A 137 6.28 -27.87 -0.36
C ASP A 137 5.94 -26.37 -0.21
N LYS A 138 6.90 -25.55 0.24
CA LYS A 138 6.69 -24.11 0.46
C LYS A 138 7.84 -23.34 -0.15
N MET A 139 7.53 -22.30 -0.91
CA MET A 139 8.53 -21.37 -1.40
C MET A 139 8.69 -20.24 -0.38
N PHE A 140 9.89 -19.66 -0.30
CA PHE A 140 10.06 -18.39 0.36
C PHE A 140 9.29 -17.33 -0.41
N ALA A 141 8.56 -16.50 0.31
CA ALA A 141 7.88 -15.34 -0.21
C ALA A 141 8.29 -14.12 0.62
N TRP A 142 8.06 -12.95 0.09
CA TRP A 142 8.02 -11.74 0.90
C TRP A 142 6.70 -11.05 0.69
N GLU A 143 6.21 -10.47 1.77
CA GLU A 143 4.97 -9.71 1.80
C GLU A 143 5.29 -8.24 2.00
N LEU A 144 4.61 -7.40 1.24
CA LEU A 144 4.64 -5.96 1.33
C LEU A 144 3.28 -5.48 1.81
N LYS A 145 3.28 -4.74 2.93
CA LYS A 145 2.12 -3.98 3.39
C LYS A 145 2.38 -2.50 3.17
N VAL A 146 1.43 -1.82 2.54
CA VAL A 146 1.44 -0.37 2.26
C VAL A 146 0.22 0.25 2.93
N THR A 147 0.46 1.24 3.78
CA THR A 147 -0.57 2.05 4.42
C THR A 147 -0.43 3.49 3.95
N PRO A 148 -1.37 4.04 3.15
CA PRO A 148 -1.34 5.44 2.73
C PRO A 148 -1.34 6.35 3.94
N MET A 149 -0.43 7.32 3.95
CA MET A 149 -0.40 8.33 5.00
C MET A 149 -1.26 9.51 4.58
N LEU A 150 -2.16 9.93 5.47
CA LEU A 150 -2.91 11.18 5.29
C LEU A 150 -1.92 12.34 5.28
N THR A 151 -1.94 13.10 4.21
CA THR A 151 -1.09 14.28 4.07
C THR A 151 -1.74 15.46 4.77
N GLN A 152 -0.91 16.37 5.30
CA GLN A 152 -1.39 17.58 5.99
C GLN A 152 -2.31 18.45 5.12
N ASP A 153 -2.25 18.28 3.80
CA ASP A 153 -3.00 19.05 2.81
C ASP A 153 -4.44 18.54 2.59
N LEU A 154 -4.86 17.46 3.25
CA LEU A 154 -6.22 16.87 3.14
C LEU A 154 -6.66 16.53 1.71
N ALA A 155 -5.73 16.46 0.76
CA ALA A 155 -6.01 16.37 -0.68
C ALA A 155 -6.16 14.93 -1.20
N GLY A 156 -6.33 13.96 -0.29
CA GLY A 156 -6.46 12.54 -0.62
C GLY A 156 -5.10 11.82 -0.64
N SER A 157 -5.01 10.71 0.10
CA SER A 157 -3.79 9.88 0.20
C SER A 157 -3.67 8.86 -0.94
N TYR A 158 -4.78 8.55 -1.61
CA TYR A 158 -4.86 7.66 -2.75
C TYR A 158 -5.92 8.12 -3.77
N MET A 159 -5.76 7.70 -5.02
CA MET A 159 -6.71 7.95 -6.11
C MET A 159 -6.92 6.67 -6.90
N ILE A 160 -8.15 6.44 -7.37
CA ILE A 160 -8.45 5.41 -8.37
C ILE A 160 -9.02 6.12 -9.58
N ALA A 161 -8.42 5.92 -10.75
CA ALA A 161 -8.84 6.56 -11.99
C ALA A 161 -8.76 5.60 -13.18
N ALA A 162 -9.52 5.91 -14.23
CA ALA A 162 -9.36 5.23 -15.52
C ALA A 162 -8.02 5.62 -16.15
N SER A 163 -7.31 4.68 -16.77
CA SER A 163 -6.05 4.97 -17.44
C SER A 163 -6.33 5.84 -18.67
N GLY A 164 -5.87 7.09 -18.67
CA GLY A 164 -6.01 8.01 -19.80
C GLY A 164 -6.67 9.36 -19.50
N VAL A 165 -6.88 9.70 -18.22
CA VAL A 165 -7.21 11.07 -17.77
C VAL A 165 -5.99 11.68 -17.09
#